data_AF-A0A9N8EX55-F1
#
_entry.id   AF-A0A9N8EX55-F1
#
_cell.length_a   1.000
_cell.length_b   1.000
_cell.length_c   1.000
_cell.angle_alpha   90.00
_cell.angle_beta   90.00
_cell.angle_gamma   90.00
#
_symmetry.space_group_name_H-M   'P 1'
#
loop_
_entity.id
_entity.type
_entity.pdbx_description
1 polymer ?
#
loop_
_entity_poly.entity_id
_entity_poly.type
_entity_poly.pdbx_seq_one_letter_code
_entity_poly.pdbx_strand_id
1 'polypeptide(L)'
;MIRVSNVRLGTILLHVLIGLFLWRQIGLTPSQQKNPDPQDDKVRNNHNRNDKQKKTSNRQFAYASLIGGVDPANPSYRGFLYNVLLQATLLREHYGSTKADYCLLIQMSYNTPATTLPAADLEWLHASHIDHVEYIPKSPHQGFYDINMQKFRVLQWVQYQRVLFLDADVMPLANLEYLFDMMTPQHNVSLPPLLKENLIVAGTQEPGSGGFFVLSPGPHKWQQLQDVISQRERDAQHATTPNKFDIDRGWGHTIQPPDQWVTTTRHRKGTQWTFHGADADQGLLYHWTKYHQQSVSIVIHKKVQNWGSHDATGNLYLEMVLERPFRRYNHTIAAKWATGPPPYRHYHHFTGRTKPWEQPQPQNTNDNENPLLLLLLESPEHYWFHHLNRLNQKLHLFDDWEAERKWFQKPPLGRFQVPGEIAQRVDRTNNAIQ
;
A
#
# COMPACT_ATOMS: atom_id res chain seq x y z
N MET A 1 -35.21 9.84 -61.06
CA MET A 1 -36.05 10.80 -60.32
C MET A 1 -36.61 10.14 -59.08
N ILE A 2 -35.97 10.31 -57.93
CA ILE A 2 -36.51 9.99 -56.61
C ILE A 2 -36.05 11.10 -55.67
N ARG A 3 -37.01 11.84 -55.10
CA ARG A 3 -36.80 12.86 -54.07
C ARG A 3 -36.55 12.15 -52.74
N VAL A 4 -35.52 12.57 -52.00
CA VAL A 4 -35.37 12.26 -50.58
C VAL A 4 -35.35 13.56 -49.80
N SER A 5 -36.27 13.65 -48.85
CA SER A 5 -36.60 14.81 -48.04
C SER A 5 -35.75 14.86 -46.77
N ASN A 6 -35.51 16.09 -46.33
CA ASN A 6 -34.79 16.49 -45.12
C ASN A 6 -35.32 15.84 -43.83
N VAL A 7 -34.39 15.37 -42.97
CA VAL A 7 -34.66 15.02 -41.57
C VAL A 7 -34.28 16.19 -40.66
N ARG A 8 -35.22 16.54 -39.79
CA ARG A 8 -35.18 17.66 -38.83
C ARG A 8 -34.26 17.36 -37.64
N LEU A 9 -33.46 18.36 -37.26
CA LEU A 9 -32.94 18.54 -35.91
C LEU A 9 -34.11 18.84 -34.95
N GLY A 10 -34.09 18.22 -33.76
CA GLY A 10 -35.01 18.59 -32.69
C GLY A 10 -34.74 17.86 -31.37
N THR A 11 -34.37 18.66 -30.36
CA THR A 11 -34.88 18.58 -28.97
C THR A 11 -34.27 17.54 -28.00
N ILE A 12 -33.09 17.84 -27.44
CA ILE A 12 -32.73 17.41 -26.07
C ILE A 12 -31.90 18.53 -25.40
N LEU A 13 -32.57 19.55 -24.86
CA LEU A 13 -31.93 20.51 -23.95
C LEU A 13 -32.98 21.22 -23.07
N LEU A 14 -33.67 20.48 -22.19
CA LEU A 14 -34.52 21.13 -21.17
C LEU A 14 -34.95 20.19 -20.03
N HIS A 15 -34.04 19.66 -19.19
CA HIS A 15 -34.43 18.97 -17.94
C HIS A 15 -33.43 19.07 -16.77
N VAL A 16 -32.48 20.03 -16.75
CA VAL A 16 -31.44 20.08 -15.67
C VAL A 16 -31.49 21.36 -14.82
N LEU A 17 -32.45 22.27 -15.02
CA LEU A 17 -32.47 23.57 -14.31
C LEU A 17 -33.66 23.80 -13.36
N ILE A 18 -34.22 22.76 -12.77
CA ILE A 18 -35.22 22.89 -11.69
C ILE A 18 -34.90 21.87 -10.59
N GLY A 19 -33.92 22.19 -9.75
CA GLY A 19 -33.52 21.33 -8.63
C GLY A 19 -32.55 22.00 -7.64
N LEU A 20 -32.53 23.33 -7.57
CA LEU A 20 -31.58 24.09 -6.75
C LEU A 20 -32.23 25.23 -5.94
N PHE A 21 -33.54 25.16 -5.70
CA PHE A 21 -34.24 26.09 -4.82
C PHE A 21 -35.25 25.32 -3.99
N LEU A 22 -34.82 24.83 -2.81
CA LEU A 22 -35.65 24.53 -1.63
C LEU A 22 -34.83 23.79 -0.56
N TRP A 23 -33.83 24.47 0.03
CA TRP A 23 -33.33 24.09 1.36
C TRP A 23 -32.60 25.27 2.03
N ARG A 24 -33.38 26.21 2.55
CA ARG A 24 -32.96 27.19 3.56
C ARG A 24 -34.19 27.65 4.31
N GLN A 25 -34.38 27.12 5.52
CA GLN A 25 -34.89 27.81 6.73
C GLN A 25 -35.41 26.79 7.75
N ILE A 26 -34.55 26.37 8.66
CA ILE A 26 -34.97 26.05 10.02
C ILE A 26 -34.04 26.83 10.94
N GLY A 27 -34.58 27.88 11.54
CA GLY A 27 -33.93 28.66 12.57
C GLY A 27 -33.93 27.90 13.89
N LEU A 28 -32.81 27.97 14.61
CA LEU A 28 -32.74 27.67 16.03
C LEU A 28 -32.08 28.86 16.73
N THR A 29 -32.83 29.41 17.68
CA THR A 29 -32.46 30.49 18.59
C THR A 29 -31.41 30.03 19.60
N PRO A 30 -30.45 30.88 20.01
CA PRO A 30 -29.55 30.57 21.12
C PRO A 30 -30.22 30.96 22.45
N SER A 31 -30.47 29.98 23.32
CA SER A 31 -30.79 30.25 24.72
C SER A 31 -29.49 30.48 25.51
N GLN A 32 -29.48 31.61 26.22
CA GLN A 32 -28.37 32.10 27.03
C GLN A 32 -28.12 31.19 28.24
N GLN A 33 -26.88 30.75 28.38
CA GLN A 33 -26.36 30.00 29.51
C GLN A 33 -25.94 30.98 30.61
N LYS A 34 -26.47 30.79 31.82
CA LYS A 34 -26.07 31.54 33.03
C LYS A 34 -24.71 31.04 33.53
N ASN A 35 -23.77 31.97 33.71
CA ASN A 35 -22.57 31.79 34.55
C ASN A 35 -22.95 31.74 36.04
N PRO A 36 -22.25 30.91 36.82
CA PRO A 36 -21.86 31.28 38.17
C PRO A 36 -20.33 31.51 38.27
N ASP A 37 -20.00 32.47 39.12
CA ASP A 37 -18.66 32.95 39.45
C ASP A 37 -17.74 31.87 40.06
N PRO A 38 -16.40 32.08 40.04
CA PRO A 38 -15.39 31.12 40.44
C PRO A 38 -14.88 31.40 41.86
N GLN A 39 -14.99 30.43 42.76
CA GLN A 39 -14.11 30.38 43.94
C GLN A 39 -13.74 28.93 44.30
N ASP A 40 -12.44 28.77 44.51
CA ASP A 40 -11.76 27.75 45.31
C ASP A 40 -11.96 26.27 44.98
N ASP A 41 -10.98 25.70 44.27
CA ASP A 41 -10.20 24.62 44.86
C ASP A 41 -8.84 24.44 44.17
N LYS A 42 -7.80 24.88 44.88
CA LYS A 42 -6.40 24.55 44.58
C LYS A 42 -6.12 23.13 45.07
N VAL A 43 -5.24 22.45 44.32
CA VAL A 43 -4.45 21.27 44.75
C VAL A 43 -5.20 19.93 44.79
N ARG A 44 -5.44 19.34 43.61
CA ARG A 44 -5.20 17.91 43.33
C ARG A 44 -5.45 17.59 41.86
N ASN A 45 -4.67 16.65 41.32
CA ASN A 45 -4.75 16.03 39.99
C ASN A 45 -3.97 16.71 38.86
N ASN A 46 -2.66 16.43 38.81
CA ASN A 46 -1.82 16.71 37.64
C ASN A 46 -1.10 15.46 37.09
N HIS A 47 -1.76 14.29 37.12
CA HIS A 47 -1.23 13.04 36.53
C HIS A 47 -2.21 12.22 35.68
N ASN A 48 -3.40 12.74 35.33
CA ASN A 48 -4.42 11.96 34.60
C ASN A 48 -5.07 12.70 33.40
N ARG A 49 -4.26 13.34 32.53
CA ARG A 49 -4.80 14.01 31.33
C ARG A 49 -4.29 13.55 29.96
N ASN A 50 -3.40 12.56 29.89
CA ASN A 50 -2.98 11.98 28.60
C ASN A 50 -3.57 10.60 28.29
N ASP A 51 -4.46 10.08 29.15
CA ASP A 51 -5.13 8.78 28.93
C ASP A 51 -6.59 8.91 28.46
N LYS A 52 -6.92 10.04 27.82
CA LYS A 52 -8.21 10.20 27.15
C LYS A 52 -8.24 9.35 25.89
N GLN A 53 -8.70 8.11 26.08
CA GLN A 53 -9.38 7.27 25.09
C GLN A 53 -8.71 7.25 23.72
N LYS A 54 -7.70 6.39 23.57
CA LYS A 54 -7.48 5.67 22.32
C LYS A 54 -8.79 4.93 22.01
N LYS A 55 -9.71 5.58 21.31
CA LYS A 55 -10.90 4.93 20.77
C LYS A 55 -10.35 3.94 19.76
N THR A 56 -10.12 2.71 20.21
CA THR A 56 -9.65 1.62 19.35
C THR A 56 -10.69 1.52 18.25
N SER A 57 -10.29 1.98 17.05
CA SER A 57 -11.08 1.84 15.85
C SER A 57 -11.56 0.39 15.78
N ASN A 58 -12.87 0.16 15.72
CA ASN A 58 -13.43 -1.20 15.64
C ASN A 58 -13.29 -1.78 14.21
N ARG A 59 -12.35 -1.25 13.42
CA ARG A 59 -12.11 -1.64 12.03
C ARG A 59 -11.30 -2.92 12.03
N GLN A 60 -11.77 -3.89 11.25
CA GLN A 60 -11.19 -5.23 11.19
C GLN A 60 -10.06 -5.34 10.16
N PHE A 61 -9.85 -4.30 9.35
CA PHE A 61 -8.86 -4.28 8.28
C PHE A 61 -7.92 -3.09 8.43
N ALA A 62 -6.77 -3.17 7.78
CA ALA A 62 -5.84 -2.05 7.67
C ALA A 62 -5.25 -1.93 6.27
N TYR A 63 -4.97 -0.70 5.87
CA TYR A 63 -3.92 -0.38 4.90
C TYR A 63 -2.61 -0.18 5.64
N ALA A 64 -1.49 -0.53 5.00
CA ALA A 64 -0.16 -0.36 5.55
C ALA A 64 0.80 0.24 4.53
N SER A 65 1.68 1.12 4.98
CA SER A 65 2.85 1.56 4.22
C SER A 65 4.10 1.56 5.11
N LEU A 66 5.28 1.58 4.50
CA LEU A 66 6.56 1.63 5.19
C LEU A 66 7.45 2.73 4.61
N ILE A 67 8.05 3.54 5.48
CA ILE A 67 9.13 4.46 5.13
C ILE A 67 10.35 4.12 5.97
N GLY A 68 11.47 3.85 5.32
CA GLY A 68 12.74 3.55 6.00
C GLY A 68 13.83 4.59 5.76
N GLY A 69 14.84 4.55 6.63
CA GLY A 69 15.97 5.47 6.55
C GLY A 69 15.60 6.92 6.85
N VAL A 70 14.59 7.13 7.71
CA VAL A 70 14.12 8.48 8.05
C VAL A 70 15.18 9.21 8.88
N ASP A 71 15.73 10.29 8.35
CA ASP A 71 16.59 11.21 9.06
C ASP A 71 15.98 12.62 8.99
N PRO A 72 15.44 13.16 10.10
CA PRO A 72 14.88 14.51 10.11
C PRO A 72 15.86 15.62 9.69
N ALA A 73 17.16 15.41 9.88
CA ALA A 73 18.19 16.37 9.45
C ALA A 73 18.42 16.36 7.93
N ASN A 74 18.00 15.28 7.25
CA ASN A 74 18.05 15.13 5.80
C ASN A 74 16.68 14.63 5.31
N PRO A 75 15.72 15.53 5.03
CA PRO A 75 14.32 15.19 4.81
C PRO A 75 14.05 14.53 3.44
N SER A 76 15.02 13.82 2.86
CA SER A 76 14.87 13.07 1.60
C SER A 76 13.75 12.03 1.63
N TYR A 77 13.32 11.61 2.83
CA TYR A 77 12.18 10.71 3.02
C TYR A 77 10.81 11.36 2.74
N ARG A 78 10.72 12.70 2.72
CA ARG A 78 9.43 13.40 2.61
C ARG A 78 8.72 13.18 1.29
N GLY A 79 9.43 12.90 0.19
CA GLY A 79 8.79 12.48 -1.06
C GLY A 79 7.89 11.25 -0.89
N PHE A 80 8.37 10.26 -0.13
CA PHE A 80 7.57 9.08 0.25
C PHE A 80 6.46 9.43 1.25
N LEU A 81 6.76 10.31 2.22
CA LEU A 81 5.76 10.79 3.19
C LEU A 81 4.58 11.46 2.47
N TYR A 82 4.84 12.37 1.54
CA TYR A 82 3.83 13.05 0.75
C TYR A 82 2.95 12.05 0.00
N ASN A 83 3.54 11.03 -0.61
CA ASN A 83 2.73 10.01 -1.26
C ASN A 83 1.90 9.21 -0.25
N VAL A 84 2.41 8.84 0.93
CA VAL A 84 1.62 8.19 1.99
C VAL A 84 0.45 9.06 2.47
N LEU A 85 0.67 10.36 2.66
CA LEU A 85 -0.40 11.31 2.99
C LEU A 85 -1.49 11.33 1.91
N LEU A 86 -1.08 11.29 0.63
CA LEU A 86 -2.01 11.18 -0.50
C LEU A 86 -2.73 9.83 -0.52
N GLN A 87 -2.06 8.71 -0.29
CA GLN A 87 -2.68 7.38 -0.25
C GLN A 87 -3.83 7.36 0.77
N ALA A 88 -3.57 7.82 1.99
CA ALA A 88 -4.57 7.85 3.06
C ALA A 88 -5.71 8.84 2.76
N THR A 89 -5.38 10.05 2.29
CA THR A 89 -6.38 11.07 1.92
C THR A 89 -7.26 10.59 0.76
N LEU A 90 -6.68 10.00 -0.29
CA LEU A 90 -7.42 9.48 -1.43
C LEU A 90 -8.35 8.33 -1.01
N LEU A 91 -7.85 7.35 -0.27
CA LEU A 91 -8.67 6.24 0.18
C LEU A 91 -9.82 6.72 1.08
N ARG A 92 -9.54 7.59 2.04
CA ARG A 92 -10.54 8.05 3.02
C ARG A 92 -11.52 9.06 2.42
N GLU A 93 -11.02 10.16 1.87
CA GLU A 93 -11.85 11.31 1.46
C GLU A 93 -12.37 11.16 0.02
N HIS A 94 -11.54 10.66 -0.90
CA HIS A 94 -11.91 10.61 -2.32
C HIS A 94 -12.67 9.33 -2.70
N TYR A 95 -12.25 8.19 -2.16
CA TYR A 95 -12.82 6.87 -2.47
C TYR A 95 -13.74 6.32 -1.38
N GLY A 96 -13.90 7.04 -0.26
CA GLY A 96 -14.88 6.71 0.78
C GLY A 96 -14.59 5.40 1.52
N SER A 97 -13.33 5.05 1.73
CA SER A 97 -12.93 3.90 2.54
C SER A 97 -13.37 4.11 4.00
N THR A 98 -14.05 3.12 4.58
CA THR A 98 -14.65 3.20 5.92
C THR A 98 -14.31 2.01 6.81
N LYS A 99 -13.92 0.86 6.24
CA LYS A 99 -13.71 -0.43 6.90
C LYS A 99 -12.28 -0.67 7.35
N ALA A 100 -11.31 0.09 6.84
CA ALA A 100 -9.90 -0.06 7.16
C ALA A 100 -9.31 1.16 7.89
N ASP A 101 -8.41 0.89 8.83
CA ASP A 101 -7.46 1.88 9.36
C ASP A 101 -6.33 2.10 8.35
N TYR A 102 -5.66 3.25 8.40
CA TYR A 102 -4.40 3.46 7.69
C TYR A 102 -3.23 3.48 8.67
N CYS A 103 -2.31 2.53 8.52
CA CYS A 103 -1.15 2.36 9.39
C CYS A 103 0.15 2.67 8.64
N LEU A 104 1.09 3.33 9.32
CA LEU A 104 2.40 3.67 8.78
C LEU A 104 3.52 3.12 9.65
N LEU A 105 4.34 2.25 9.08
CA LEU A 105 5.59 1.80 9.67
C LEU A 105 6.70 2.81 9.35
N ILE A 106 7.47 3.21 10.36
CA ILE A 106 8.62 4.11 10.21
C ILE A 106 9.88 3.43 10.76
N GLN A 107 10.90 3.27 9.91
CA GLN A 107 12.26 2.98 10.37
C GLN A 107 13.10 4.25 10.34
N MET A 108 13.43 4.75 11.53
CA MET A 108 14.42 5.83 11.68
C MET A 108 15.78 5.38 11.16
N SER A 109 16.54 6.30 10.57
CA SER A 109 17.90 6.05 10.12
C SER A 109 18.77 5.57 11.29
N TYR A 110 19.73 4.68 11.05
CA TYR A 110 20.58 4.15 12.13
C TYR A 110 21.41 5.25 12.79
N ASN A 111 21.97 6.14 11.97
CA ASN A 111 22.91 7.18 12.40
C ASN A 111 22.22 8.44 12.95
N THR A 112 20.91 8.62 12.75
CA THR A 112 20.22 9.79 13.29
C THR A 112 19.99 9.60 14.80
N PRO A 113 20.15 10.63 15.65
CA PRO A 113 19.77 10.55 17.06
C PRO A 113 18.24 10.55 17.23
N ALA A 114 17.48 10.97 16.22
CA ALA A 114 16.03 11.03 16.29
C ALA A 114 15.41 9.65 16.48
N THR A 115 14.39 9.59 17.33
CA THR A 115 13.59 8.39 17.60
C THR A 115 12.19 8.46 17.00
N THR A 116 11.75 9.66 16.59
CA THR A 116 10.44 9.93 16.01
C THR A 116 10.55 10.92 14.85
N LEU A 117 9.46 11.07 14.10
CA LEU A 117 9.32 12.12 13.10
C LEU A 117 9.24 13.51 13.76
N PRO A 118 9.55 14.60 13.04
CA PRO A 118 9.26 15.97 13.48
C PRO A 118 7.79 16.18 13.81
N ALA A 119 7.50 17.14 14.69
CA ALA A 119 6.12 17.46 15.08
C ALA A 119 5.24 17.85 13.87
N ALA A 120 5.76 18.68 12.95
CA ALA A 120 5.03 19.06 11.74
C ALA A 120 4.64 17.84 10.87
N ASP A 121 5.57 16.90 10.69
CA ASP A 121 5.31 15.68 9.92
C ASP A 121 4.23 14.81 10.61
N LEU A 122 4.23 14.73 11.94
CA LEU A 122 3.20 14.03 12.72
C LEU A 122 1.82 14.70 12.62
N GLU A 123 1.78 16.03 12.61
CA GLU A 123 0.55 16.81 12.42
C GLU A 123 -0.04 16.55 11.04
N TRP A 124 0.79 16.49 9.99
CA TRP A 124 0.35 16.13 8.64
C TRP A 124 -0.24 14.72 8.59
N LEU A 125 0.44 13.74 9.21
CA LEU A 125 -0.04 12.36 9.26
C LEU A 125 -1.44 12.28 9.91
N HIS A 126 -1.62 12.95 11.06
CA HIS A 126 -2.92 13.00 11.73
C HIS A 126 -3.99 13.69 10.86
N ALA A 127 -3.66 14.81 10.23
CA ALA A 127 -4.58 15.57 9.37
C ALA A 127 -4.94 14.85 8.05
N SER A 128 -4.15 13.86 7.65
CA SER A 128 -4.34 13.02 6.45
C SER A 128 -4.92 11.63 6.74
N HIS A 129 -5.54 11.43 7.92
CA HIS A 129 -6.22 10.18 8.29
C HIS A 129 -5.30 8.96 8.42
N ILE A 130 -4.04 9.17 8.83
CA ILE A 130 -3.18 8.08 9.27
C ILE A 130 -3.57 7.76 10.72
N ASP A 131 -4.27 6.64 10.90
CA ASP A 131 -4.82 6.23 12.19
C ASP A 131 -3.70 5.77 13.16
N HIS A 132 -2.64 5.12 12.63
CA HIS A 132 -1.54 4.58 13.44
C HIS A 132 -0.16 4.79 12.83
N VAL A 133 0.80 5.18 13.66
CA VAL A 133 2.23 5.24 13.30
C VAL A 133 2.99 4.31 14.22
N GLU A 134 3.70 3.34 13.65
CA GLU A 134 4.54 2.39 14.38
C GLU A 134 6.01 2.62 14.02
N TYR A 135 6.82 2.95 15.02
CA TYR A 135 8.26 3.04 14.88
C TYR A 135 8.89 1.67 15.05
N ILE A 136 9.55 1.18 14.01
CA ILE A 136 10.22 -0.12 14.01
C ILE A 136 11.72 0.02 14.33
N PRO A 137 12.38 -1.05 14.81
CA PRO A 137 13.79 -0.99 15.17
C PRO A 137 14.69 -0.46 14.05
N LYS A 138 15.63 0.41 14.43
CA LYS A 138 16.72 0.85 13.55
C LYS A 138 17.58 -0.35 13.19
N SER A 139 18.12 -0.36 11.97
CA SER A 139 19.03 -1.41 11.51
C SER A 139 20.39 -0.80 11.18
N PRO A 140 21.52 -1.33 11.74
CA PRO A 140 22.86 -0.95 11.28
C PRO A 140 23.10 -1.33 9.80
N HIS A 141 22.27 -2.24 9.28
CA HIS A 141 22.22 -2.62 7.88
C HIS A 141 21.14 -1.77 7.19
N GLN A 142 21.58 -0.62 6.66
CA GLN A 142 20.74 0.30 5.92
C GLN A 142 20.91 0.01 4.42
N GLY A 143 19.98 -0.75 3.86
CA GLY A 143 19.94 -1.07 2.43
C GLY A 143 18.51 -1.25 1.95
N PHE A 144 18.34 -1.22 0.63
CA PHE A 144 17.02 -1.41 0.03
C PHE A 144 16.48 -2.79 0.37
N TYR A 145 17.31 -3.83 0.30
CA TYR A 145 16.92 -5.19 0.68
C TYR A 145 16.34 -5.27 2.11
N ASP A 146 17.04 -4.71 3.11
CA ASP A 146 16.69 -4.86 4.53
C ASP A 146 15.35 -4.23 4.88
N ILE A 147 15.10 -3.04 4.35
CA ILE A 147 13.84 -2.33 4.60
C ILE A 147 12.67 -3.05 3.95
N ASN A 148 12.83 -3.63 2.75
CA ASN A 148 11.75 -4.38 2.11
C ASN A 148 11.34 -5.62 2.92
N MET A 149 12.27 -6.25 3.66
CA MET A 149 11.92 -7.33 4.59
C MET A 149 11.06 -6.85 5.76
N GLN A 150 11.14 -5.57 6.14
CA GLN A 150 10.35 -5.03 7.24
C GLN A 150 8.88 -4.83 6.89
N LYS A 151 8.51 -4.86 5.59
CA LYS A 151 7.10 -4.80 5.15
C LYS A 151 6.25 -5.88 5.81
N PHE A 152 6.83 -7.05 6.05
CA PHE A 152 6.12 -8.19 6.63
C PHE A 152 5.86 -8.08 8.15
N ARG A 153 6.32 -7.02 8.81
CA ARG A 153 5.95 -6.74 10.21
C ARG A 153 4.44 -6.61 10.41
N VAL A 154 3.70 -6.31 9.35
CA VAL A 154 2.23 -6.34 9.36
C VAL A 154 1.66 -7.69 9.83
N LEU A 155 2.41 -8.79 9.74
CA LEU A 155 2.03 -10.10 10.29
C LEU A 155 1.88 -10.10 11.83
N GLN A 156 2.48 -9.12 12.52
CA GLN A 156 2.37 -8.94 13.97
C GLN A 156 1.07 -8.24 14.37
N TRP A 157 0.34 -7.62 13.44
CA TRP A 157 -0.87 -6.85 13.72
C TRP A 157 -2.10 -7.74 13.87
N VAL A 158 -2.09 -8.60 14.88
CA VAL A 158 -3.13 -9.60 15.16
C VAL A 158 -4.50 -9.01 15.50
N GLN A 159 -4.59 -7.69 15.72
CA GLN A 159 -5.85 -6.97 15.83
C GLN A 159 -6.61 -6.85 14.49
N TYR A 160 -5.93 -7.01 13.36
CA TYR A 160 -6.54 -6.96 12.03
C TYR A 160 -6.70 -8.35 11.45
N GLN A 161 -7.84 -8.59 10.79
CA GLN A 161 -8.07 -9.81 10.01
C GLN A 161 -7.25 -9.82 8.73
N ARG A 162 -7.13 -8.67 8.06
CA ARG A 162 -6.39 -8.50 6.81
C ARG A 162 -5.68 -7.16 6.77
N VAL A 163 -4.49 -7.15 6.22
CA VAL A 163 -3.71 -5.93 6.00
C VAL A 163 -3.34 -5.85 4.52
N LEU A 164 -3.85 -4.83 3.82
CA LEU A 164 -3.42 -4.48 2.46
C LEU A 164 -2.18 -3.60 2.56
N PHE A 165 -1.03 -4.14 2.18
CA PHE A 165 0.21 -3.39 2.10
C PHE A 165 0.31 -2.65 0.76
N LEU A 166 0.65 -1.37 0.83
CA LEU A 166 0.94 -0.48 -0.29
C LEU A 166 2.32 0.13 -0.04
N ASP A 167 3.26 -0.07 -0.97
CA ASP A 167 4.55 0.63 -0.90
C ASP A 167 4.32 2.15 -0.78
N ALA A 168 5.25 2.84 -0.12
CA ALA A 168 5.18 4.30 -0.01
C ALA A 168 5.33 5.01 -1.37
N ASP A 169 5.61 4.28 -2.46
CA ASP A 169 5.59 4.74 -3.85
C ASP A 169 4.46 4.13 -4.71
N VAL A 170 3.45 3.55 -4.07
CA VAL A 170 2.18 3.16 -4.71
C VAL A 170 1.12 4.23 -4.49
N MET A 171 0.27 4.48 -5.47
CA MET A 171 -0.85 5.42 -5.37
C MET A 171 -2.17 4.72 -5.69
N PRO A 172 -3.16 4.71 -4.79
CA PRO A 172 -4.48 4.14 -5.06
C PRO A 172 -5.23 5.02 -6.06
N LEU A 173 -5.95 4.37 -6.97
CA LEU A 173 -6.76 5.01 -8.02
C LEU A 173 -8.26 4.66 -7.90
N ALA A 174 -8.63 3.88 -6.89
CA ALA A 174 -9.99 3.49 -6.57
C ALA A 174 -10.09 3.08 -5.09
N ASN A 175 -11.33 2.83 -4.63
CA ASN A 175 -11.56 2.13 -3.38
C ASN A 175 -11.04 0.68 -3.49
N LEU A 176 -10.27 0.22 -2.50
CA LEU A 176 -9.63 -1.10 -2.48
C LEU A 176 -10.29 -2.07 -1.47
N GLU A 177 -11.31 -1.65 -0.72
CA GLU A 177 -11.97 -2.46 0.32
C GLU A 177 -12.70 -3.68 -0.24
N TYR A 178 -13.04 -3.67 -1.53
CA TYR A 178 -13.63 -4.83 -2.18
C TYR A 178 -12.71 -6.07 -2.10
N LEU A 179 -11.39 -5.87 -1.98
CA LEU A 179 -10.45 -6.98 -1.78
C LEU A 179 -10.72 -7.67 -0.44
N PHE A 180 -10.96 -6.89 0.63
CA PHE A 180 -11.32 -7.44 1.94
C PHE A 180 -12.67 -8.16 1.87
N ASP A 181 -13.67 -7.54 1.25
CA ASP A 181 -15.02 -8.13 1.11
C ASP A 181 -15.01 -9.47 0.38
N MET A 182 -14.10 -9.66 -0.58
CA MET A 182 -13.94 -10.93 -1.31
C MET A 182 -13.15 -12.00 -0.53
N MET A 183 -12.39 -11.60 0.50
CA MET A 183 -11.54 -12.47 1.33
C MET A 183 -12.20 -12.84 2.68
N THR A 184 -13.32 -12.19 3.03
CA THR A 184 -14.06 -12.45 4.26
C THR A 184 -15.42 -13.11 3.99
N PRO A 185 -15.86 -14.06 4.83
CA PRO A 185 -17.21 -14.60 4.73
C PRO A 185 -18.24 -13.49 4.92
N GLN A 186 -19.28 -13.45 4.10
CA GLN A 186 -20.38 -12.53 4.32
C GLN A 186 -21.29 -13.12 5.40
N HIS A 187 -21.52 -12.39 6.50
CA HIS A 187 -22.27 -12.85 7.67
C HIS A 187 -23.66 -13.45 7.38
N ASN A 188 -24.25 -13.13 6.22
CA ASN A 188 -25.59 -13.55 5.84
C ASN A 188 -25.60 -14.61 4.72
N VAL A 189 -24.44 -15.16 4.35
CA VAL A 189 -24.32 -16.13 3.27
C VAL A 189 -23.37 -17.25 3.71
N SER A 190 -23.86 -18.49 3.77
CA SER A 190 -23.04 -19.68 4.08
C SER A 190 -22.03 -20.06 2.98
N LEU A 191 -21.71 -19.13 2.07
CA LEU A 191 -20.74 -19.37 1.02
C LEU A 191 -19.34 -19.05 1.53
N PRO A 192 -18.33 -19.87 1.20
CA PRO A 192 -16.96 -19.57 1.52
C PRO A 192 -16.51 -18.26 0.82
N PRO A 193 -15.49 -17.58 1.37
CA PRO A 193 -14.85 -16.45 0.68
C PRO A 193 -14.42 -16.81 -0.73
N LEU A 194 -14.53 -15.86 -1.65
CA LEU A 194 -14.13 -16.07 -3.04
C LEU A 194 -12.60 -16.12 -3.18
N LEU A 195 -11.90 -15.36 -2.33
CA LEU A 195 -10.44 -15.29 -2.28
C LEU A 195 -9.92 -15.89 -0.97
N LYS A 196 -8.69 -16.38 -0.99
CA LYS A 196 -7.98 -16.96 0.17
C LYS A 196 -7.60 -15.89 1.20
N GLU A 197 -7.02 -16.32 2.32
CA GLU A 197 -6.63 -15.40 3.40
C GLU A 197 -5.47 -14.47 3.04
N ASN A 198 -4.61 -14.85 2.09
CA ASN A 198 -3.57 -13.99 1.54
C ASN A 198 -3.85 -13.73 0.05
N LEU A 199 -3.46 -12.54 -0.42
CA LEU A 199 -3.57 -12.16 -1.83
C LEU A 199 -2.28 -11.53 -2.31
N ILE A 200 -1.78 -12.00 -3.44
CA ILE A 200 -0.64 -11.40 -4.13
C ILE A 200 -1.01 -11.14 -5.60
N VAL A 201 -0.41 -10.11 -6.18
CA VAL A 201 -0.65 -9.72 -7.57
C VAL A 201 0.60 -10.00 -8.38
N ALA A 202 0.51 -10.88 -9.38
CA ALA A 202 1.63 -11.15 -10.27
C ALA A 202 1.96 -9.89 -11.07
N GLY A 203 3.23 -9.49 -11.06
CA GLY A 203 3.73 -8.37 -11.84
C GLY A 203 4.14 -8.78 -13.24
N THR A 204 4.92 -7.92 -13.88
CA THR A 204 5.42 -8.16 -15.24
C THR A 204 6.54 -9.20 -15.25
N GLN A 205 7.37 -9.23 -14.20
CA GLN A 205 8.59 -10.04 -14.13
C GLN A 205 8.64 -10.97 -12.91
N GLU A 206 7.60 -10.97 -12.08
CA GLU A 206 7.50 -11.67 -10.83
C GLU A 206 6.08 -12.24 -10.61
N PRO A 207 5.93 -13.37 -9.90
CA PRO A 207 4.64 -13.98 -9.63
C PRO A 207 3.87 -13.34 -8.45
N GLY A 208 4.53 -12.45 -7.69
CA GLY A 208 3.92 -11.66 -6.64
C GLY A 208 4.70 -10.35 -6.46
N SER A 209 4.05 -9.22 -6.72
CA SER A 209 4.65 -7.89 -6.54
C SER A 209 4.82 -7.57 -5.06
N GLY A 210 6.02 -7.10 -4.69
CA GLY A 210 6.34 -6.69 -3.32
C GLY A 210 5.71 -5.36 -2.88
N GLY A 211 5.09 -4.61 -3.80
CA GLY A 211 4.51 -3.29 -3.51
C GLY A 211 3.00 -3.26 -3.30
N PHE A 212 2.29 -4.36 -3.60
CA PHE A 212 0.83 -4.45 -3.44
C PHE A 212 0.42 -5.89 -3.11
N PHE A 213 0.02 -6.13 -1.86
CA PHE A 213 -0.42 -7.45 -1.41
C PHE A 213 -1.32 -7.37 -0.17
N VAL A 214 -2.12 -8.41 0.08
CA VAL A 214 -2.89 -8.58 1.32
C VAL A 214 -2.34 -9.77 2.08
N LEU A 215 -2.04 -9.59 3.36
CA LEU A 215 -1.70 -10.69 4.27
C LEU A 215 -2.76 -10.82 5.36
N SER A 216 -2.91 -12.05 5.85
CA SER A 216 -3.60 -12.32 7.12
C SER A 216 -2.58 -12.39 8.25
N PRO A 217 -2.52 -11.39 9.14
CA PRO A 217 -1.73 -11.46 10.37
C PRO A 217 -2.16 -12.64 11.24
N GLY A 218 -1.29 -13.03 12.17
CA GLY A 218 -1.61 -14.10 13.10
C GLY A 218 -0.54 -14.31 14.16
N PRO A 219 -0.90 -14.92 15.31
CA PRO A 219 0.08 -15.28 16.33
C PRO A 219 1.24 -16.07 15.71
N HIS A 220 2.47 -15.70 16.07
CA HIS A 220 3.72 -16.34 15.64
C HIS A 220 4.03 -16.29 14.12
N LYS A 221 3.15 -15.78 13.25
CA LYS A 221 3.41 -15.69 11.80
C LYS A 221 4.66 -14.88 11.47
N TRP A 222 4.88 -13.77 12.16
CA TRP A 222 6.12 -12.99 12.01
C TRP A 222 7.37 -13.80 12.42
N GLN A 223 7.30 -14.54 13.54
CA GLN A 223 8.43 -15.36 13.99
C GLN A 223 8.73 -16.47 12.98
N GLN A 224 7.71 -17.16 12.48
CA GLN A 224 7.86 -18.19 11.45
C GLN A 224 8.51 -17.63 10.18
N LEU A 225 8.12 -16.42 9.76
CA LEU A 225 8.74 -15.75 8.63
C LEU A 225 10.22 -15.43 8.92
N GLN A 226 10.54 -14.94 10.12
CA GLN A 226 11.93 -14.72 10.53
C GLN A 226 12.74 -16.02 10.52
N ASP A 227 12.14 -17.14 10.89
CA ASP A 227 12.79 -18.45 10.85
C ASP A 227 13.11 -18.87 9.40
N VAL A 228 12.19 -18.61 8.44
CA VAL A 228 12.43 -18.81 7.00
C VAL A 228 13.60 -17.95 6.51
N ILE A 229 13.62 -16.66 6.85
CA ILE A 229 14.72 -15.76 6.49
C ILE A 229 16.04 -16.25 7.09
N SER A 230 16.03 -16.59 8.38
CA SER A 230 17.22 -17.05 9.10
C SER A 230 17.75 -18.37 8.55
N GLN A 231 16.87 -19.30 8.16
CA GLN A 231 17.28 -20.54 7.51
C GLN A 231 17.94 -20.27 6.15
N ARG A 232 17.32 -19.40 5.34
CA ARG A 232 17.91 -19.01 4.05
C ARG A 232 19.27 -18.34 4.23
N GLU A 233 19.43 -17.50 5.25
CA GLU A 233 20.71 -16.85 5.55
C GLU A 233 21.79 -17.86 5.99
N ARG A 234 21.44 -18.88 6.79
CA ARG A 234 22.36 -20.00 7.11
C ARG A 234 22.75 -20.79 5.88
N ASP A 235 21.78 -21.18 5.04
CA ASP A 235 22.05 -21.91 3.80
C ASP A 235 22.97 -21.09 2.87
N ALA A 236 22.76 -19.78 2.80
CA ALA A 236 23.57 -18.84 2.01
C ALA A 236 25.03 -18.73 2.50
N GLN A 237 25.33 -19.02 3.77
CA GLN A 237 26.71 -19.02 4.29
C GLN A 237 27.58 -20.08 3.62
N HIS A 238 26.96 -21.19 3.19
CA HIS A 238 27.65 -22.30 2.54
C HIS A 238 27.52 -22.27 1.00
N ALA A 239 26.82 -21.29 0.45
CA ALA A 239 26.62 -21.17 -0.98
C ALA A 239 27.89 -20.68 -1.67
N THR A 240 28.28 -21.38 -2.75
CA THR A 240 29.41 -21.00 -3.62
C THR A 240 29.02 -20.03 -4.73
N THR A 241 27.73 -19.74 -4.89
CA THR A 241 27.24 -18.83 -5.92
C THR A 241 27.53 -17.36 -5.54
N PRO A 242 27.89 -16.49 -6.50
CA PRO A 242 28.21 -15.08 -6.20
C PRO A 242 27.10 -14.31 -5.49
N ASN A 243 25.84 -14.64 -5.77
CA ASN A 243 24.68 -13.97 -5.16
C ASN A 243 24.19 -14.64 -3.87
N LYS A 244 24.80 -15.76 -3.47
CA LYS A 244 24.42 -16.58 -2.30
C LYS A 244 22.93 -16.92 -2.23
N PHE A 245 22.30 -17.09 -3.40
CA PHE A 245 20.90 -17.50 -3.53
C PHE A 245 20.82 -18.79 -4.34
N ASP A 246 20.20 -19.81 -3.77
CA ASP A 246 19.97 -21.10 -4.41
C ASP A 246 18.72 -20.97 -5.31
N ILE A 247 18.90 -20.97 -6.62
CA ILE A 247 17.78 -20.79 -7.56
C ILE A 247 16.90 -22.04 -7.66
N ASP A 248 17.35 -23.21 -7.21
CA ASP A 248 16.57 -24.44 -7.25
C ASP A 248 15.74 -24.60 -5.97
N ARG A 249 16.28 -24.24 -4.81
CA ARG A 249 15.57 -24.30 -3.51
C ARG A 249 14.90 -22.98 -3.12
N GLY A 250 15.37 -21.84 -3.61
CA GLY A 250 14.89 -20.50 -3.27
C GLY A 250 14.87 -20.24 -1.76
N TRP A 251 13.68 -20.07 -1.21
CA TRP A 251 13.43 -19.81 0.21
C TRP A 251 13.20 -21.08 1.06
N GLY A 252 13.66 -22.23 0.55
CA GLY A 252 13.52 -23.54 1.22
C GLY A 252 12.52 -24.49 0.55
N HIS A 253 12.02 -24.15 -0.64
CA HIS A 253 11.06 -24.95 -1.40
C HIS A 253 11.45 -25.06 -2.88
N THR A 254 11.67 -26.28 -3.36
CA THR A 254 11.88 -26.55 -4.79
C THR A 254 10.55 -26.68 -5.50
N ILE A 255 10.31 -25.84 -6.50
CA ILE A 255 9.07 -25.87 -7.28
C ILE A 255 9.17 -27.02 -8.29
N GLN A 256 8.32 -28.03 -8.13
CA GLN A 256 8.34 -29.22 -8.99
C GLN A 256 7.07 -29.28 -9.86
N PRO A 257 7.15 -29.83 -11.08
CA PRO A 257 5.97 -30.08 -11.89
C PRO A 257 4.90 -30.89 -11.13
N PRO A 258 3.60 -30.60 -11.32
CA PRO A 258 3.04 -29.67 -12.30
C PRO A 258 3.03 -28.19 -11.85
N ASP A 259 3.57 -27.86 -10.68
CA ASP A 259 3.62 -26.49 -10.18
C ASP A 259 4.63 -25.63 -10.96
N GLN A 260 4.31 -24.34 -11.09
CA GLN A 260 5.17 -23.32 -11.69
C GLN A 260 4.75 -21.93 -11.20
N TRP A 261 5.70 -21.00 -11.10
CA TRP A 261 5.36 -19.58 -11.01
C TRP A 261 4.95 -19.05 -12.39
N VAL A 262 4.14 -17.99 -12.41
CA VAL A 262 3.64 -17.36 -13.66
C VAL A 262 3.62 -15.84 -13.49
N THR A 263 4.04 -15.10 -14.51
CA THR A 263 3.96 -13.62 -14.55
C THR A 263 2.91 -13.14 -15.56
N THR A 264 2.63 -11.84 -15.57
CA THR A 264 1.67 -11.25 -16.51
C THR A 264 2.26 -11.04 -17.91
N THR A 265 3.51 -10.61 -18.03
CA THR A 265 4.12 -10.29 -19.32
C THR A 265 4.60 -11.56 -20.02
N ARG A 266 4.11 -11.79 -21.24
CA ARG A 266 4.40 -12.97 -22.08
C ARG A 266 4.11 -14.31 -21.40
N HIS A 267 3.36 -14.31 -20.28
CA HIS A 267 3.09 -15.49 -19.47
C HIS A 267 4.36 -16.29 -19.16
N ARG A 268 5.45 -15.59 -18.80
CA ARG A 268 6.67 -16.27 -18.36
C ARG A 268 6.34 -17.16 -17.17
N LYS A 269 6.95 -18.34 -17.16
CA LYS A 269 6.72 -19.36 -16.14
C LYS A 269 7.97 -20.18 -15.94
N GLY A 270 8.10 -20.77 -14.76
CA GLY A 270 9.25 -21.60 -14.43
C GLY A 270 9.09 -22.37 -13.12
N THR A 271 10.01 -23.29 -12.91
CA THR A 271 10.16 -24.12 -11.70
C THR A 271 11.40 -23.76 -10.88
N GLN A 272 12.23 -22.85 -11.38
CA GLN A 272 13.38 -22.30 -10.64
C GLN A 272 13.07 -20.90 -10.16
N TRP A 273 13.64 -20.48 -9.04
CA TRP A 273 13.53 -19.14 -8.45
C TRP A 273 14.35 -18.10 -9.24
N THR A 274 14.03 -17.92 -10.52
CA THR A 274 14.77 -17.07 -11.48
C THR A 274 13.98 -15.83 -11.93
N PHE A 275 12.81 -15.58 -11.35
CA PHE A 275 12.03 -14.38 -11.60
C PHE A 275 12.61 -13.13 -10.90
N HIS A 276 12.17 -11.94 -11.29
CA HIS A 276 12.70 -10.68 -10.73
C HIS A 276 12.42 -10.60 -9.22
N GLY A 277 13.44 -10.29 -8.42
CA GLY A 277 13.31 -10.22 -6.96
C GLY A 277 13.01 -11.55 -6.28
N ALA A 278 13.32 -12.69 -6.92
CA ALA A 278 13.15 -14.02 -6.33
C ALA A 278 13.97 -14.20 -5.03
N ASP A 279 15.09 -13.51 -4.92
CA ASP A 279 15.96 -13.44 -3.75
C ASP A 279 15.55 -12.36 -2.74
N ALA A 280 14.51 -11.57 -3.03
CA ALA A 280 14.08 -10.39 -2.30
C ALA A 280 12.67 -10.55 -1.70
N ASP A 281 12.01 -9.43 -1.39
CA ASP A 281 10.67 -9.40 -0.79
C ASP A 281 9.62 -10.08 -1.69
N GLN A 282 9.74 -9.93 -3.01
CA GLN A 282 8.83 -10.57 -3.97
C GLN A 282 8.88 -12.10 -3.87
N GLY A 283 10.09 -12.66 -3.83
CA GLY A 283 10.29 -14.10 -3.65
C GLY A 283 9.89 -14.60 -2.27
N LEU A 284 10.24 -13.86 -1.22
CA LEU A 284 9.84 -14.20 0.14
C LEU A 284 8.31 -14.17 0.31
N LEU A 285 7.64 -13.16 -0.23
CA LEU A 285 6.18 -13.03 -0.24
C LEU A 285 5.54 -14.22 -0.95
N TYR A 286 6.06 -14.58 -2.14
CA TYR A 286 5.57 -15.73 -2.90
C TYR A 286 5.74 -17.03 -2.11
N HIS A 287 6.94 -17.26 -1.54
CA HIS A 287 7.22 -18.43 -0.72
C HIS A 287 6.32 -18.50 0.51
N TRP A 288 6.27 -17.41 1.27
CA TRP A 288 5.52 -17.29 2.51
C TRP A 288 4.06 -17.63 2.30
N THR A 289 3.42 -17.00 1.30
CA THR A 289 1.97 -17.16 1.10
C THR A 289 1.60 -18.48 0.43
N LYS A 290 2.37 -18.93 -0.56
CA LYS A 290 2.05 -20.12 -1.36
C LYS A 290 2.56 -21.42 -0.75
N TYR A 291 3.81 -21.48 -0.31
CA TYR A 291 4.45 -22.73 0.10
C TYR A 291 4.47 -22.93 1.62
N HIS A 292 4.67 -21.85 2.37
CA HIS A 292 4.72 -21.93 3.83
C HIS A 292 3.34 -21.85 4.48
N GLN A 293 2.54 -20.83 4.16
CA GLN A 293 1.17 -20.67 4.68
C GLN A 293 0.14 -21.50 3.90
N GLN A 294 0.46 -21.88 2.65
CA GLN A 294 -0.40 -22.70 1.79
C GLN A 294 -1.84 -22.19 1.73
N SER A 295 -2.04 -20.87 1.60
CA SER A 295 -3.36 -20.29 1.46
C SER A 295 -3.27 -18.92 0.79
N VAL A 296 -3.37 -18.91 -0.54
CA VAL A 296 -3.15 -17.69 -1.33
C VAL A 296 -4.01 -17.62 -2.58
N SER A 297 -4.53 -16.42 -2.85
CA SER A 297 -5.07 -16.03 -4.14
C SER A 297 -4.02 -15.26 -4.92
N ILE A 298 -3.63 -15.77 -6.07
CA ILE A 298 -2.64 -15.16 -6.96
C ILE A 298 -3.37 -14.54 -8.14
N VAL A 299 -3.38 -13.22 -8.22
CA VAL A 299 -3.98 -12.51 -9.36
C VAL A 299 -3.01 -12.51 -10.53
N ILE A 300 -3.43 -13.07 -11.66
CA ILE A 300 -2.65 -13.15 -12.89
C ILE A 300 -3.49 -12.56 -14.02
N HIS A 301 -3.30 -11.26 -14.27
CA HIS A 301 -4.08 -10.50 -15.25
C HIS A 301 -5.60 -10.60 -14.98
N LYS A 302 -6.35 -11.32 -15.83
CA LYS A 302 -7.82 -11.50 -15.70
C LYS A 302 -8.20 -12.70 -14.84
N LYS A 303 -7.25 -13.54 -14.44
CA LYS A 303 -7.49 -14.77 -13.70
C LYS A 303 -7.04 -14.63 -12.26
N VAL A 304 -7.64 -15.41 -11.37
CA VAL A 304 -7.13 -15.60 -10.01
C VAL A 304 -6.99 -17.10 -9.76
N GLN A 305 -5.80 -17.50 -9.31
CA GLN A 305 -5.55 -18.87 -8.87
C GLN A 305 -5.67 -18.93 -7.35
N ASN A 306 -6.53 -19.81 -6.84
CA ASN A 306 -6.63 -20.10 -5.42
C ASN A 306 -5.84 -21.37 -5.12
N TRP A 307 -4.80 -21.23 -4.30
CA TRP A 307 -3.94 -22.32 -3.86
C TRP A 307 -4.20 -22.62 -2.39
N GLY A 308 -4.17 -23.90 -2.03
CA GLY A 308 -4.33 -24.35 -0.66
C GLY A 308 -3.83 -25.76 -0.41
N SER A 309 -3.93 -26.23 0.84
CA SER A 309 -3.51 -27.56 1.27
C SER A 309 -4.60 -28.39 1.95
N HIS A 310 -5.86 -28.15 1.58
CA HIS A 310 -7.03 -28.82 2.17
C HIS A 310 -7.21 -30.31 1.82
N ASP A 311 -6.22 -30.96 1.22
CA ASP A 311 -6.28 -32.41 1.04
C ASP A 311 -5.82 -33.14 2.32
N ALA A 312 -6.22 -34.40 2.46
CA ALA A 312 -5.87 -35.21 3.63
C ALA A 312 -4.35 -35.39 3.82
N THR A 313 -3.55 -35.02 2.83
CA THR A 313 -2.09 -35.16 2.83
C THR A 313 -1.37 -33.86 3.21
N GLY A 314 -2.08 -32.74 3.34
CA GLY A 314 -1.49 -31.42 3.59
C GLY A 314 -0.63 -30.91 2.43
N ASN A 315 -0.79 -31.49 1.23
CA ASN A 315 0.00 -31.12 0.07
C ASN A 315 -0.60 -29.87 -0.58
N LEU A 316 0.27 -29.00 -1.08
CA LEU A 316 -0.16 -27.82 -1.82
C LEU A 316 -0.75 -28.22 -3.18
N TYR A 317 -1.93 -27.72 -3.51
CA TYR A 317 -2.52 -27.88 -4.85
C TYR A 317 -3.31 -26.63 -5.28
N LEU A 318 -3.53 -26.53 -6.60
CA LEU A 318 -4.39 -25.50 -7.19
C LEU A 318 -5.85 -25.92 -7.00
N GLU A 319 -6.54 -25.27 -6.07
CA GLU A 319 -7.94 -25.58 -5.75
C GLU A 319 -8.90 -25.10 -6.84
N MET A 320 -8.68 -23.88 -7.35
CA MET A 320 -9.61 -23.24 -8.27
C MET A 320 -8.92 -22.16 -9.11
N VAL A 321 -9.42 -21.96 -10.33
CA VAL A 321 -9.12 -20.80 -11.16
C VAL A 321 -10.41 -20.00 -11.40
N LEU A 322 -10.41 -18.75 -10.98
CA LEU A 322 -11.50 -17.81 -11.21
C LEU A 322 -11.24 -16.97 -12.46
N GLU A 323 -12.21 -16.94 -13.37
CA GLU A 323 -12.15 -16.11 -14.57
C GLU A 323 -12.83 -14.75 -14.33
N ARG A 324 -12.05 -13.67 -14.37
CA ARG A 324 -12.49 -12.28 -14.20
C ARG A 324 -13.32 -12.03 -12.92
N PRO A 325 -12.88 -12.51 -11.73
CA PRO A 325 -13.66 -12.35 -10.50
C PRO A 325 -13.89 -10.88 -10.14
N PHE A 326 -13.00 -9.99 -10.58
CA PHE A 326 -13.11 -8.55 -10.31
C PHE A 326 -13.96 -7.75 -11.31
N ARG A 327 -14.66 -8.41 -12.26
CA ARG A 327 -15.43 -7.73 -13.31
C ARG A 327 -16.48 -6.75 -12.76
N ARG A 328 -17.03 -7.03 -11.58
CA ARG A 328 -18.03 -6.15 -10.92
C ARG A 328 -17.43 -4.87 -10.38
N TYR A 329 -16.13 -4.87 -10.08
CA TYR A 329 -15.38 -3.70 -9.62
C TYR A 329 -14.74 -2.93 -10.77
N ASN A 330 -15.20 -3.19 -12.01
CA ASN A 330 -14.74 -2.51 -13.19
C ASN A 330 -15.40 -1.11 -13.31
N HIS A 331 -15.33 -0.30 -12.25
CA HIS A 331 -15.90 1.05 -12.20
C HIS A 331 -15.08 2.06 -13.02
N THR A 332 -15.63 3.23 -13.34
CA THR A 332 -14.86 4.29 -14.01
C THR A 332 -13.77 4.79 -13.07
N ILE A 333 -12.51 4.46 -13.36
CA ILE A 333 -11.37 5.08 -12.69
C ILE A 333 -11.28 6.52 -13.18
N ALA A 334 -10.88 7.46 -12.31
CA ALA A 334 -10.73 8.86 -12.68
C ALA A 334 -9.68 9.04 -13.80
N ALA A 335 -8.63 8.20 -13.79
CA ALA A 335 -7.51 8.25 -14.71
C ALA A 335 -7.66 7.36 -15.95
N LYS A 336 -7.64 7.96 -17.15
CA LYS A 336 -7.67 7.25 -18.46
C LYS A 336 -6.41 6.42 -18.73
N TRP A 337 -5.28 6.82 -18.18
CA TRP A 337 -3.98 6.14 -18.37
C TRP A 337 -3.87 4.84 -17.54
N ALA A 338 -4.77 4.60 -16.59
CA ALA A 338 -4.80 3.37 -15.81
C ALA A 338 -5.34 2.21 -16.65
N THR A 339 -4.48 1.24 -16.99
CA THR A 339 -4.81 0.14 -17.90
C THR A 339 -4.76 -1.24 -17.22
N GLY A 340 -5.35 -2.25 -17.87
CA GLY A 340 -5.45 -3.61 -17.33
C GLY A 340 -6.75 -3.85 -16.55
N PRO A 341 -7.07 -5.10 -16.17
CA PRO A 341 -8.21 -5.40 -15.29
C PRO A 341 -7.90 -5.03 -13.83
N PRO A 342 -8.91 -4.85 -12.95
CA PRO A 342 -8.66 -4.80 -11.52
C PRO A 342 -7.91 -6.05 -11.00
N PRO A 343 -7.04 -5.90 -9.99
CA PRO A 343 -6.69 -4.66 -9.29
C PRO A 343 -5.64 -3.81 -10.02
N TYR A 344 -5.02 -4.26 -11.12
CA TYR A 344 -3.89 -3.58 -11.78
C TYR A 344 -4.13 -2.11 -12.11
N ARG A 345 -5.34 -1.78 -12.53
CA ARG A 345 -5.75 -0.40 -12.85
C ARG A 345 -6.23 0.41 -11.65
N HIS A 346 -6.37 -0.20 -10.48
CA HIS A 346 -6.84 0.45 -9.24
C HIS A 346 -5.69 1.01 -8.38
N TYR A 347 -4.45 0.87 -8.84
CA TYR A 347 -3.30 1.52 -8.25
C TYR A 347 -2.26 1.82 -9.33
N HIS A 348 -1.31 2.70 -9.03
CA HIS A 348 -0.13 2.95 -9.83
C HIS A 348 1.12 2.80 -8.97
N HIS A 349 2.16 2.13 -9.47
CA HIS A 349 3.43 1.96 -8.75
C HIS A 349 4.52 2.80 -9.40
N PHE A 350 4.98 3.82 -8.69
CA PHE A 350 6.06 4.70 -9.14
C PHE A 350 7.43 4.04 -8.93
N THR A 351 7.87 3.24 -9.90
CA THR A 351 9.12 2.49 -9.81
C THR A 351 10.34 3.30 -10.25
N GLY A 352 11.47 3.08 -9.58
CA GLY A 352 12.75 3.68 -10.00
C GLY A 352 12.73 5.21 -10.04
N ARG A 353 12.96 5.78 -11.23
CA ARG A 353 13.05 7.23 -11.46
C ARG A 353 11.70 7.86 -11.84
N THR A 354 10.62 7.10 -11.97
CA THR A 354 9.29 7.65 -12.29
C THR A 354 8.56 8.20 -11.07
N LYS A 355 9.27 8.33 -9.95
CA LYS A 355 8.77 8.89 -8.70
C LYS A 355 8.46 10.37 -8.91
N PRO A 356 7.20 10.81 -8.72
CA PRO A 356 6.78 12.15 -9.10
C PRO A 356 7.49 13.23 -8.28
N TRP A 357 7.83 12.94 -7.02
CA TRP A 357 8.62 13.83 -6.18
C TRP A 357 10.09 13.97 -6.62
N GLU A 358 10.59 13.15 -7.54
CA GLU A 358 11.92 13.35 -8.12
C GLU A 358 11.85 14.23 -9.39
N GLN A 359 10.65 14.48 -9.91
CA GLN A 359 10.40 15.18 -11.17
C GLN A 359 9.98 16.63 -10.95
N PRO A 360 10.30 17.55 -11.89
CA PRO A 360 9.70 18.88 -11.91
C PRO A 360 8.18 18.79 -11.94
N GLN A 361 7.50 19.77 -11.32
CA GLN A 361 6.05 19.84 -11.37
C GLN A 361 5.55 20.00 -12.82
N PRO A 362 4.63 19.15 -13.32
CA PRO A 362 4.02 19.35 -14.62
C PRO A 362 3.21 20.64 -14.67
N GLN A 363 3.14 21.25 -15.86
CA GLN A 363 2.26 22.39 -16.11
C GLN A 363 0.78 22.02 -15.86
N ASN A 364 -0.05 23.01 -15.54
CA ASN A 364 -1.51 22.84 -15.39
C ASN A 364 -1.97 21.89 -14.28
N THR A 365 -1.17 21.70 -13.23
CA THR A 365 -1.52 20.86 -12.07
C THR A 365 -2.29 21.60 -10.97
N ASN A 366 -2.45 22.92 -11.09
CA ASN A 366 -3.09 23.81 -10.10
C ASN A 366 -4.53 24.21 -10.44
N ASP A 367 -5.09 23.75 -11.57
CA ASP A 367 -6.43 24.13 -12.02
C ASP A 367 -7.52 23.45 -11.16
N ASN A 368 -7.79 24.06 -10.01
CA ASN A 368 -8.71 23.58 -8.99
C ASN A 368 -10.20 23.64 -9.40
N GLU A 369 -10.53 24.29 -10.52
CA GLU A 369 -11.91 24.65 -10.84
C GLU A 369 -12.59 23.77 -11.90
N ASN A 370 -11.86 22.85 -12.55
CA ASN A 370 -12.47 22.02 -13.58
C ASN A 370 -12.60 20.55 -13.12
N PRO A 371 -13.80 20.07 -12.74
CA PRO A 371 -14.01 18.66 -12.43
C PRO A 371 -13.78 17.72 -13.63
N LEU A 372 -13.75 18.23 -14.86
CA LEU A 372 -13.31 17.47 -16.04
C LEU A 372 -11.78 17.33 -16.13
N LEU A 373 -11.01 18.09 -15.34
CA LEU A 373 -9.54 18.02 -15.36
C LEU A 373 -9.04 16.62 -14.99
N LEU A 374 -9.73 15.90 -14.09
CA LEU A 374 -9.39 14.51 -13.76
C LEU A 374 -9.40 13.58 -15.00
N LEU A 375 -10.30 13.84 -15.95
CA LEU A 375 -10.37 13.13 -17.24
C LEU A 375 -9.34 13.63 -18.27
N LEU A 376 -8.68 14.74 -17.98
CA LEU A 376 -7.63 15.38 -18.79
C LEU A 376 -6.23 15.17 -18.19
N LEU A 377 -6.10 14.65 -16.96
CA LEU A 377 -4.79 14.36 -16.38
C LEU A 377 -4.10 13.31 -17.25
N GLU A 378 -3.06 13.77 -17.95
CA GLU A 378 -2.43 13.02 -19.04
C GLU A 378 -1.55 11.88 -18.51
N SER A 379 -1.11 11.96 -17.25
CA SER A 379 -0.18 11.01 -16.67
C SER A 379 -0.38 10.76 -15.16
N PRO A 380 0.22 9.67 -14.63
CA PRO A 380 0.28 9.42 -13.18
C PRO A 380 0.88 10.58 -12.37
N GLU A 381 1.89 11.25 -12.92
CA GLU A 381 2.55 12.38 -12.28
C GLU A 381 1.62 13.59 -12.19
N HIS A 382 0.86 13.89 -13.25
CA HIS A 382 -0.14 14.96 -13.21
C HIS A 382 -1.19 14.70 -12.14
N TYR A 383 -1.64 13.44 -12.00
CA TYR A 383 -2.58 13.04 -10.98
C TYR A 383 -2.01 13.19 -9.57
N TRP A 384 -0.78 12.75 -9.36
CA TRP A 384 -0.10 12.91 -8.08
C TRP A 384 0.06 14.39 -7.69
N PHE A 385 0.55 15.23 -8.61
CA PHE A 385 0.72 16.66 -8.34
C PHE A 385 -0.60 17.38 -8.12
N HIS A 386 -1.65 17.07 -8.89
CA HIS A 386 -2.98 17.63 -8.66
C HIS A 386 -3.46 17.40 -7.22
N HIS A 387 -3.32 16.17 -6.72
CA HIS A 387 -3.73 15.86 -5.36
C HIS A 387 -2.74 16.40 -4.30
N LEU A 388 -1.43 16.44 -4.59
CA LEU A 388 -0.45 17.07 -3.71
C LEU A 388 -0.73 18.54 -3.51
N ASN A 389 -1.00 19.29 -4.59
CA ASN A 389 -1.24 20.73 -4.51
C ASN A 389 -2.48 21.05 -3.67
N ARG A 390 -3.55 20.26 -3.81
CA ARG A 390 -4.75 20.38 -2.97
C ARG A 390 -4.46 20.07 -1.51
N LEU A 391 -3.64 19.05 -1.24
CA LEU A 391 -3.24 18.73 0.11
C LEU A 391 -2.32 19.81 0.70
N ASN A 392 -1.42 20.38 -0.10
CA ASN A 392 -0.54 21.48 0.29
C ASN A 392 -1.34 22.74 0.63
N GLN A 393 -2.39 23.07 -0.13
CA GLN A 393 -3.29 24.17 0.20
C GLN A 393 -4.02 23.97 1.54
N LYS A 394 -4.30 22.73 1.93
CA LYS A 394 -4.97 22.39 3.19
C LYS A 394 -4.01 22.38 4.38
N LEU A 395 -2.80 21.87 4.20
CA LEU A 395 -1.87 21.53 5.29
C LEU A 395 -0.58 22.35 5.32
N HIS A 396 -0.36 23.21 4.33
CA HIS A 396 0.88 23.98 4.18
C HIS A 396 2.12 23.09 4.31
N LEU A 397 2.19 22.03 3.49
CA LEU A 397 3.26 21.03 3.51
C LEU A 397 4.62 21.62 3.10
N PHE A 398 4.61 22.57 2.17
CA PHE A 398 5.79 23.28 1.65
C PHE A 398 5.39 24.63 1.04
N ASP A 399 6.33 25.57 1.06
CA ASP A 399 6.17 26.90 0.46
C ASP A 399 6.54 26.92 -1.03
N ASP A 400 7.66 26.29 -1.39
CA ASP A 400 8.20 26.21 -2.75
C ASP A 400 8.57 24.77 -3.09
N TRP A 401 7.87 24.19 -4.06
CA TRP A 401 8.10 22.82 -4.52
C TRP A 401 9.51 22.62 -5.08
N GLU A 402 10.06 23.57 -5.83
CA GLU A 402 11.39 23.38 -6.44
C GLU A 402 12.51 23.50 -5.41
N ALA A 403 12.29 24.23 -4.31
CA ALA A 403 13.18 24.19 -3.16
C ALA A 403 13.08 22.85 -2.42
N GLU A 404 11.85 22.39 -2.13
CA GLU A 404 11.59 21.14 -1.41
C GLU A 404 12.14 19.91 -2.18
N ARG A 405 11.94 19.87 -3.49
CA ARG A 405 12.34 18.75 -4.36
C ARG A 405 13.84 18.46 -4.36
N LYS A 406 14.69 19.45 -4.05
CA LYS A 406 16.15 19.27 -4.03
C LYS A 406 16.59 18.18 -3.04
N TRP A 407 15.81 17.95 -1.97
CA TRP A 407 16.06 16.90 -1.00
C TRP A 407 15.80 15.49 -1.53
N PHE A 408 15.00 15.34 -2.59
CA PHE A 408 14.48 14.04 -3.01
C PHE A 408 15.32 13.33 -4.08
N GLN A 409 16.41 13.94 -4.54
CA GLN A 409 17.22 13.38 -5.64
C GLN A 409 17.88 12.04 -5.30
N LYS A 410 18.08 11.75 -4.01
CA LYS A 410 18.69 10.52 -3.52
C LYS A 410 17.86 9.95 -2.38
N PRO A 411 17.03 8.92 -2.62
CA PRO A 411 16.31 8.26 -1.54
C PRO A 411 17.29 7.65 -0.54
N PRO A 412 16.96 7.63 0.76
CA PRO A 412 17.92 7.35 1.83
C PRO A 412 18.49 5.92 1.78
N LEU A 413 17.71 4.97 1.25
CA LEU A 413 18.07 3.55 1.17
C LEU A 413 18.26 3.08 -0.28
N GLY A 414 18.39 3.99 -1.25
CA GLY A 414 18.46 3.64 -2.66
C GLY A 414 17.08 3.42 -3.32
N ARG A 415 17.10 3.03 -4.60
CA ARG A 415 15.88 2.83 -5.42
C ARG A 415 15.56 1.37 -5.71
N PHE A 416 16.58 0.53 -5.69
CA PHE A 416 16.53 -0.88 -6.03
C PHE A 416 17.56 -1.61 -5.17
N GLN A 417 17.34 -2.91 -5.01
CA GLN A 417 18.35 -3.78 -4.47
C GLN A 417 19.57 -3.78 -5.38
N VAL A 418 20.75 -3.65 -4.79
CA VAL A 418 22.02 -3.70 -5.52
C VAL A 418 22.60 -5.12 -5.41
N PRO A 419 23.17 -5.69 -6.50
CA PRO A 419 23.88 -6.96 -6.41
C PRO A 419 24.93 -6.93 -5.29
N GLY A 420 24.89 -7.93 -4.43
CA GLY A 420 25.80 -8.04 -3.28
C GLY A 420 25.27 -7.52 -1.95
N GLU A 421 24.14 -6.78 -1.89
CA GLU A 421 23.53 -6.42 -0.58
C GLU A 421 23.20 -7.66 0.25
N ILE A 422 22.69 -8.71 -0.40
CA ILE A 422 22.42 -10.01 0.24
C ILE A 422 23.72 -10.65 0.73
N ALA A 423 24.75 -10.69 -0.11
CA ALA A 423 26.04 -11.30 0.25
C ALA A 423 26.66 -10.57 1.46
N GLN A 424 26.64 -9.23 1.44
CA GLN A 424 27.11 -8.39 2.53
C GLN A 424 26.33 -8.61 3.82
N ARG A 425 25.00 -8.78 3.73
CA ARG A 425 24.16 -9.11 4.89
C ARG A 425 24.57 -10.46 5.49
N VAL A 426 24.68 -11.50 4.66
CA VAL A 426 25.09 -12.85 5.08
C VAL A 426 26.48 -12.84 5.72
N ASP A 427 27.45 -12.15 5.11
CA ASP A 427 28.82 -12.06 5.63
C ASP A 427 28.90 -11.34 6.97
N ARG A 428 28.07 -10.32 7.20
CA ARG A 428 28.08 -9.56 8.47
C ARG A 428 27.36 -10.28 9.60
N THR A 429 26.30 -11.04 9.31
CA THR A 429 25.65 -11.90 10.33
C THR A 429 26.65 -12.88 10.93
N ASN A 430 27.61 -13.39 10.14
CA ASN A 430 28.68 -14.27 10.64
C ASN A 430 29.57 -13.58 11.68
N ASN A 431 29.95 -12.32 11.43
CA ASN A 431 30.86 -11.58 12.30
C ASN A 431 30.21 -11.13 13.63
N ALA A 432 28.88 -11.17 13.74
CA ALA A 432 28.16 -10.83 14.97
C ALA A 432 27.94 -12.06 15.89
N ILE A 433 28.08 -13.27 15.35
CA ILE A 433 27.90 -14.55 16.07
C ILE A 433 29.24 -15.07 16.62
N GLN A 434 30.35 -14.69 15.98
CA GLN A 434 31.72 -14.92 16.47
C GLN A 434 32.11 -13.86 17.50
#